data_AF-A0A8J8EEB9-F1
#
_entry.id   AF-A0A8J8EEB9-F1
#
_cell.length_a   1.000
_cell.length_b   1.000
_cell.length_c   1.000
_cell.angle_alpha   90.00
_cell.angle_beta   90.00
_cell.angle_gamma   90.00
#
_symmetry.space_group_name_H-M   'P 1'
#
loop_
_entity.id
_entity.type
_entity.pdbx_description
1 polymer ?
#
loop_
_entity_poly.entity_id
_entity_poly.type
_entity_poly.pdbx_seq_one_letter_code
_entity_poly.pdbx_strand_id
1 'polypeptide(L)'
;MIDAVVEAIRLAVTRIPDDVVLAIREAYEREESKIARFNLRNILKSIEIGKIESIPVCQDTGTVTFFVEAGVESPCLGGLRDLLTEAT
;
A
#
# COMPACT_ATOMS: atom_id res chain seq x y z
N MET A 1 18.27 -7.48 2.77
CA MET A 1 17.38 -7.53 1.59
C MET A 1 15.98 -7.97 1.99
N ILE A 2 15.83 -8.99 2.85
CA ILE A 2 14.54 -9.32 3.50
C ILE A 2 13.91 -8.09 4.15
N ASP A 3 14.66 -7.35 4.97
CA ASP A 3 14.15 -6.12 5.62
C ASP A 3 13.60 -5.08 4.63
N ALA A 4 14.20 -4.98 3.44
CA ALA A 4 13.73 -4.07 2.40
C ALA A 4 12.41 -4.53 1.79
N VAL A 5 12.20 -5.85 1.66
CA VAL A 5 10.93 -6.43 1.19
C VAL A 5 9.86 -6.28 2.27
N VAL A 6 10.19 -6.55 3.54
CA VAL A 6 9.28 -6.33 4.68
C VAL A 6 8.84 -4.87 4.74
N GLU A 7 9.77 -3.93 4.59
CA GLU A 7 9.46 -2.51 4.56
C GLU A 7 8.62 -2.14 3.33
N ALA A 8 8.88 -2.73 2.15
CA ALA A 8 8.05 -2.51 0.96
C ALA A 8 6.61 -3.00 1.16
N ILE A 9 6.41 -4.17 1.79
CA ILE A 9 5.08 -4.70 2.13
C ILE A 9 4.38 -3.75 3.11
N ARG A 10 5.08 -3.32 4.16
CA ARG A 10 4.55 -2.37 5.15
C ARG A 10 4.12 -1.06 4.49
N LEU A 11 4.94 -0.51 3.58
CA LEU A 11 4.60 0.71 2.85
C LEU A 11 3.41 0.50 1.90
N ALA A 12 3.32 -0.65 1.23
CA ALA A 12 2.21 -0.96 0.33
C ALA A 12 0.83 -0.94 1.02
N VAL A 13 0.76 -1.34 2.29
CA VAL A 13 -0.51 -1.37 3.05
C VAL A 13 -0.77 -0.11 3.88
N THR A 14 0.26 0.73 4.11
CA THR A 14 0.17 1.94 4.97
C THR A 14 0.22 3.25 4.19
N ARG A 15 0.74 3.26 2.96
CA ARG A 15 0.92 4.48 2.15
C ARG A 15 0.24 4.34 0.80
N ILE A 16 -0.86 5.09 0.65
CA ILE A 16 -1.56 5.23 -0.62
C ILE A 16 -0.85 6.28 -1.49
N PRO A 17 -0.67 6.05 -2.80
CA PRO A 17 -0.10 7.02 -3.73
C PRO A 17 -0.79 8.39 -3.70
N ASP A 18 -0.01 9.47 -3.83
CA ASP A 18 -0.50 10.84 -3.65
C ASP A 18 -1.55 11.24 -4.70
N ASP A 19 -1.45 10.72 -5.93
CA ASP A 19 -2.42 10.92 -7.00
C ASP A 19 -3.79 10.29 -6.67
N VAL A 20 -3.79 9.10 -6.08
CA VAL A 20 -5.01 8.44 -5.59
C VAL A 20 -5.62 9.23 -4.43
N VAL A 21 -4.80 9.69 -3.47
CA VAL A 21 -5.27 10.53 -2.36
C VAL A 21 -5.88 11.83 -2.87
N LEU A 22 -5.27 12.47 -3.86
CA LEU A 22 -5.79 13.67 -4.51
C LEU A 22 -7.14 13.40 -5.18
N ALA A 23 -7.25 12.33 -5.96
CA ALA A 23 -8.50 11.95 -6.61
C ALA A 23 -9.65 11.70 -5.61
N ILE A 24 -9.37 11.07 -4.47
CA ILE A 24 -10.37 10.86 -3.40
C ILE A 24 -10.77 12.20 -2.76
N ARG A 25 -9.82 13.13 -2.59
CA ARG A 25 -10.10 14.47 -2.06
C ARG A 25 -10.97 15.29 -3.00
N GLU A 26 -10.67 15.31 -4.29
CA GLU A 26 -11.49 15.98 -5.30
C GLU A 26 -12.89 15.37 -5.38
N ALA A 27 -12.99 14.04 -5.26
CA ALA A 27 -14.28 13.35 -5.18
C ALA A 27 -15.07 13.78 -3.93
N TYR A 28 -14.41 13.91 -2.77
CA TYR A 28 -15.03 14.39 -1.53
C TYR A 28 -15.57 15.81 -1.66
N GLU A 29 -14.85 16.70 -2.34
CA GLU A 29 -15.21 18.12 -2.51
C GLU A 29 -16.41 18.32 -3.43
N ARG A 30 -16.55 17.49 -4.47
CA ARG A 30 -17.67 17.57 -5.44
C ARG A 30 -18.90 16.72 -5.07
N GLU A 31 -18.81 15.86 -4.07
CA GLU A 31 -19.88 14.92 -3.73
C GLU A 31 -21.07 15.60 -3.04
N GLU A 32 -22.26 15.45 -3.62
CA GLU A 32 -23.50 16.06 -3.13
C GLU A 32 -24.22 15.15 -2.12
N SER A 33 -24.09 13.82 -2.26
CA SER A 33 -24.69 12.87 -1.35
C SER A 33 -24.00 12.92 0.02
N LYS A 34 -24.77 13.27 1.04
CA LYS A 34 -24.27 13.35 2.42
C LYS A 34 -23.64 12.03 2.89
N ILE A 35 -24.22 10.90 2.50
CA ILE A 35 -23.74 9.57 2.89
C ILE A 35 -22.44 9.23 2.15
N ALA A 36 -22.39 9.45 0.84
CA ALA A 36 -21.19 9.18 0.06
C ALA A 36 -20.01 10.08 0.50
N ARG A 37 -20.28 11.37 0.72
CA ARG A 37 -19.28 12.32 1.24
C ARG A 37 -18.77 11.93 2.63
N PHE A 38 -19.63 11.41 3.50
CA PHE A 38 -19.22 10.89 4.81
C PHE A 38 -18.26 9.71 4.66
N ASN A 39 -18.54 8.77 3.75
CA ASN A 39 -17.65 7.65 3.48
C ASN A 39 -16.30 8.08 2.90
N LEU A 40 -16.29 9.01 1.94
CA LEU A 40 -15.04 9.56 1.39
C LEU A 40 -14.20 10.23 2.48
N ARG A 41 -14.84 10.95 3.42
CA ARG A 41 -14.15 11.51 4.59
C ARG A 41 -13.50 10.43 5.46
N ASN A 42 -14.19 9.33 5.70
CA ASN A 42 -13.67 8.21 6.50
C ASN A 42 -12.51 7.51 5.79
N ILE A 43 -12.56 7.36 4.47
CA ILE A 43 -11.46 6.83 3.67
C ILE A 43 -10.22 7.73 3.82
N LEU A 44 -10.37 9.04 3.62
CA LEU A 44 -9.28 10.01 3.81
C LEU A 44 -8.70 9.94 5.24
N LYS A 45 -9.56 9.78 6.25
CA LYS A 45 -9.12 9.65 7.65
C LYS A 45 -8.36 8.34 7.88
N SER A 46 -8.82 7.23 7.30
CA SER A 46 -8.13 5.94 7.38
C SER A 46 -6.73 6.02 6.76
N ILE A 47 -6.61 6.67 5.59
CA ILE A 47 -5.32 6.89 4.92
C ILE A 47 -4.36 7.70 5.81
N GLU A 48 -4.85 8.78 6.44
CA GLU A 48 -4.06 9.60 7.36
C GLU A 48 -3.55 8.78 8.55
N ILE A 49 -4.45 8.03 9.22
CA ILE A 49 -4.10 7.19 10.37
C ILE A 49 -3.10 6.11 9.95
N GLY A 50 -3.35 5.42 8.83
CA GLY A 50 -2.46 4.36 8.36
C GLY A 50 -1.04 4.85 8.08
N LYS A 51 -0.90 6.08 7.55
CA LYS A 51 0.39 6.72 7.31
C LYS A 51 1.12 7.10 8.61
N ILE A 52 0.41 7.62 9.61
CA ILE A 52 1.00 8.10 10.87
C ILE A 52 1.34 6.94 11.81
N GLU A 53 0.37 6.06 12.04
CA GLU A 53 0.47 4.96 13.02
C GLU A 53 1.13 3.72 12.41
N SER A 54 1.44 3.74 11.10
CA SER A 54 2.00 2.60 10.37
C SER A 54 1.12 1.33 10.48
N ILE A 55 -0.20 1.51 10.45
CA ILE A 55 -1.18 0.43 10.44
C ILE A 55 -1.86 0.30 9.06
N PRO A 56 -2.28 -0.89 8.63
CA PRO A 56 -2.96 -1.06 7.35
C PRO A 56 -4.19 -0.16 7.21
N VAL A 57 -4.34 0.47 6.05
CA VAL A 57 -5.50 1.34 5.74
C VAL A 57 -6.80 0.55 5.61
N CYS A 58 -6.70 -0.76 5.33
CA CYS A 58 -7.79 -1.71 5.18
C CYS A 58 -7.56 -2.93 6.09
N GLN A 59 -8.65 -3.60 6.51
CA GLN A 59 -8.58 -4.87 7.24
C GLN A 59 -8.12 -6.03 6.35
N ASP A 60 -8.53 -6.02 5.09
CA ASP A 60 -8.04 -6.95 4.08
C ASP A 60 -6.79 -6.33 3.43
N THR A 61 -5.62 -6.94 3.69
CA THR A 61 -4.33 -6.52 3.15
C THR A 61 -4.04 -7.09 1.76
N GLY A 62 -4.95 -7.91 1.22
CA GLY A 62 -4.82 -8.54 -0.08
C GLY A 62 -3.80 -9.68 -0.12
N THR A 63 -3.46 -10.10 -1.34
CA THR A 63 -2.46 -11.14 -1.62
C THR A 63 -1.15 -10.48 -2.06
N VAL A 64 -0.05 -10.79 -1.35
CA VAL A 64 1.26 -10.25 -1.68
C VAL A 64 1.73 -10.80 -3.03
N THR A 65 1.94 -9.88 -3.97
CA THR A 65 2.33 -10.18 -5.35
C THR A 65 3.55 -9.36 -5.72
N PHE A 66 4.60 -10.03 -6.20
CA PHE A 66 5.84 -9.39 -6.63
C PHE A 66 6.00 -9.49 -8.15
N PHE A 67 6.26 -8.36 -8.78
CA PHE A 67 6.79 -8.30 -10.14
C PHE A 67 8.28 -7.99 -10.04
N VAL A 68 9.12 -8.95 -10.43
CA VAL A 68 10.57 -8.80 -10.29
C VAL A 68 11.23 -8.77 -11.65
N GLU A 69 11.98 -7.72 -11.88
CA GLU A 69 12.94 -7.61 -12.97
C GLU A 69 14.35 -7.70 -12.36
N ALA A 70 15.15 -8.65 -12.85
CA ALA A 70 16.49 -8.90 -12.34
C ALA A 70 17.44 -9.24 -13.48
N GLY A 71 18.66 -8.70 -13.40
CA GLY A 71 19.74 -9.07 -14.30
C GLY A 71 20.21 -10.51 -14.07
N VAL A 72 20.70 -11.15 -15.12
CA VAL A 72 21.17 -12.55 -15.09
C VAL A 72 22.34 -12.78 -14.13
N GLU A 73 23.15 -11.75 -13.86
CA GLU A 73 24.27 -11.80 -12.89
C GLU A 73 23.87 -11.31 -11.49
N SER A 74 22.58 -11.11 -11.22
CA SER A 74 22.13 -10.69 -9.89
C SER A 74 22.47 -11.78 -8.86
N PRO A 75 23.23 -11.44 -7.79
CA PRO A 75 23.62 -12.41 -6.77
C PRO A 75 22.42 -13.00 -6.00
N CYS A 76 21.25 -12.37 -6.10
CA CYS A 76 20.04 -12.77 -5.41
C CYS A 76 19.11 -13.64 -6.27
N LEU A 77 19.39 -13.80 -7.57
CA LEU A 77 18.49 -14.47 -8.51
C LEU A 77 18.19 -15.92 -8.10
N GLY A 78 19.21 -16.66 -7.64
CA GLY A 78 19.08 -18.07 -7.24
C GLY A 78 18.27 -18.30 -5.95
N GLY A 79 18.22 -17.32 -5.04
CA GLY A 79 17.51 -17.39 -3.76
C GLY A 79 16.30 -16.48 -3.67
N LEU A 80 15.91 -15.83 -4.77
CA LEU A 80 14.90 -14.76 -4.78
C LEU A 80 13.54 -15.26 -4.26
N ARG A 81 13.11 -16.45 -4.68
CA ARG A 81 11.83 -17.02 -4.26
C ARG A 81 11.78 -17.24 -2.74
N ASP A 82 12.83 -17.83 -2.17
CA ASP A 82 12.90 -18.13 -0.75
C ASP A 82 12.94 -16.84 0.06
N LEU A 83 13.72 -15.85 -0.40
CA LEU A 83 13.80 -14.53 0.21
C LEU A 83 12.44 -13.83 0.25
N LEU A 84 11.69 -13.84 -0.86
CA LEU A 84 10.37 -13.23 -0.94
C LEU A 84 9.37 -13.98 -0.05
N THR A 85 9.47 -15.30 0.02
CA THR A 85 8.60 -16.14 0.86
C THR A 85 8.89 -15.93 2.35
N GLU A 86 10.16 -15.77 2.74
CA GLU A 86 10.55 -15.49 4.11
C GLU A 86 10.11 -14.09 4.57
N ALA A 87 10.07 -13.13 3.65
CA ALA A 87 9.66 -11.75 3.94
C ALA A 87 8.15 -11.55 4.07
N THR A 88 7.35 -12.52 3.62
CA THR A 88 5.88 -12.41 3.51
C THR A 88 5.19 -13.23 4.60
#